data_AF-A0A962V2W1-F1
#
_entry.id   AF-A0A962V2W1-F1
#
_cell.length_a   1.000
_cell.length_b   1.000
_cell.length_c   1.000
_cell.angle_alpha   90.00
_cell.angle_beta   90.00
_cell.angle_gamma   90.00
#
_symmetry.space_group_name_H-M   'P 1'
#
loop_
_entity.id
_entity.type
_entity.pdbx_description
1 polymer ?
#
loop_
_entity_poly.entity_id
_entity_poly.type
_entity_poly.pdbx_seq_one_letter_code
_entity_poly.pdbx_strand_id
1 'polypeptide(L)'
;VVGDDDQSIYAWRGAQPENLRLLADDFPQLKLIKLEQNYRSVRRILKIANQLIARNSHVFEKKLWSELGHGEPVRIIVCKHAEHEADRVAAELLTHKFKHSTRYSDYAILYRSNHQARLLEQRLRDHRIPYRISGGNSFFDYVEVKDLLAYLRLLVNPDDDVAFLRIANTPRRELGPSTLEKLAVYANQRGVPLLAASTELGLGQLLSERPLQRLQAFARWLQRLSAQTDTAKPVQLVRDLIDDCRYREWLKSESNDPRQAERRLANVDELLDWMERLQEQENLSLAAMVARMTLVDRLDRESDDSEQDAVALMTLHTAKGLEFPHVFMVGMEEDLLPHRNSVQEGQLEEERRLTYVGITRAQRSLIITLAKRRKRYGEWEECDPSRFLEELPAEDLRWEGVDKPLPPEERQARGRSHLELLKGMLADKA
;
A
#
# COMPACT_ATOMS: atom_id res chain seq x y z
N VAL A 1 14.11 21.38 26.58
CA VAL A 1 13.40 20.83 25.40
C VAL A 1 14.43 20.15 24.52
N VAL A 2 14.06 19.07 23.83
CA VAL A 2 14.89 18.44 22.78
C VAL A 2 14.12 18.57 21.46
N GLY A 3 14.79 19.00 20.41
CA GLY A 3 14.17 19.23 19.11
C GLY A 3 15.20 19.45 18.02
N ASP A 4 14.73 19.38 16.78
CA ASP A 4 15.52 19.57 15.57
C ASP A 4 14.66 20.37 14.56
N ASP A 5 15.07 21.60 14.26
CA ASP A 5 14.42 22.50 13.29
C ASP A 5 14.39 21.90 11.88
N ASP A 6 15.41 21.15 11.48
CA ASP A 6 15.51 20.49 10.18
C ASP A 6 14.57 19.28 10.06
N GLN A 7 14.01 18.82 11.19
CA GLN A 7 13.00 17.77 11.23
C GLN A 7 11.59 18.30 11.54
N SER A 8 11.38 19.61 11.58
CA SER A 8 10.03 20.18 11.65
C SER A 8 9.32 19.99 10.31
N ILE A 9 8.31 19.12 10.28
CA ILE A 9 7.58 18.71 9.06
C ILE A 9 6.05 18.70 9.25
N TYR A 10 5.57 19.39 10.28
CA TYR A 10 4.16 19.44 10.67
C TYR A 10 3.64 20.89 10.72
N ALA A 11 4.19 21.79 9.89
CA ALA A 11 3.78 23.19 9.86
C ALA A 11 2.28 23.37 9.59
N TRP A 12 1.70 22.51 8.75
CA TRP A 12 0.26 22.45 8.49
C TRP A 12 -0.61 22.09 9.71
N ARG A 13 -0.01 21.55 10.79
CA ARG A 13 -0.66 21.35 12.10
C ARG A 13 -0.31 22.43 13.12
N GLY A 14 0.32 23.52 12.69
CA GLY A 14 0.71 24.65 13.53
C GLY A 14 2.12 24.55 14.14
N ALA A 15 2.95 23.60 13.72
CA ALA A 15 4.35 23.54 14.18
C ALA A 15 5.19 24.64 13.52
N GLN A 16 5.75 25.54 14.32
CA GLN A 16 6.60 26.62 13.82
C GLN A 16 8.07 26.34 14.16
N PRO A 17 8.97 26.18 13.16
CA PRO A 17 10.42 26.06 13.41
C PRO A 17 10.98 27.23 14.23
N GLU A 18 10.36 28.40 14.13
CA GLU A 18 10.70 29.63 14.85
C GLU A 18 10.60 29.48 16.36
N ASN A 19 9.80 28.53 16.86
CA ASN A 19 9.68 28.24 18.28
C ASN A 19 11.05 27.89 18.91
N LEU A 20 11.94 27.26 18.15
CA LEU A 20 13.30 26.97 18.63
C LEU A 20 14.17 28.24 18.73
N ARG A 21 13.90 29.25 17.92
CA ARG A 21 14.53 30.57 18.04
C ARG A 21 13.98 31.32 19.26
N LEU A 22 12.66 31.32 19.43
CA LEU A 22 11.99 32.00 20.55
C LEU A 22 12.44 31.47 21.91
N LEU A 23 12.79 30.18 22.01
CA LEU A 23 13.35 29.63 23.25
C LEU A 23 14.62 30.36 23.72
N ALA A 24 15.45 30.86 22.81
CA ALA A 24 16.65 31.61 23.18
C ALA A 24 16.30 33.01 23.71
N ASP A 25 15.23 33.62 23.19
CA ASP A 25 14.73 34.93 23.61
C ASP A 25 13.98 34.84 24.95
N ASP A 26 13.10 33.85 25.10
CA ASP A 26 12.26 33.63 26.29
C ASP A 26 13.06 33.14 27.50
N PHE A 27 14.17 32.43 27.26
CA PHE A 27 15.03 31.88 28.32
C PHE A 27 16.49 32.33 28.12
N PRO A 28 16.89 33.52 28.60
CA PRO A 28 18.25 34.05 28.40
C PRO A 28 19.38 33.21 28.98
N GLN A 29 19.07 32.30 29.93
CA GLN A 29 20.03 31.36 30.51
C GLN A 29 20.05 30.00 29.79
N LEU A 30 19.40 29.88 28.63
CA LEU A 30 19.34 28.65 27.85
C LEU A 30 20.76 28.21 27.44
N LYS A 31 21.11 26.97 27.80
CA LYS A 31 22.35 26.33 27.36
C LYS A 31 22.06 25.46 26.14
N LEU A 32 22.56 25.88 24.98
CA LEU A 32 22.48 25.08 23.76
C LEU A 32 23.55 23.99 23.76
N ILE A 33 23.11 22.74 23.67
CA ILE A 33 23.97 21.57 23.47
C ILE A 33 23.57 20.93 22.15
N LYS A 34 24.49 20.87 21.19
CA LYS A 34 24.27 20.25 19.87
C LYS A 34 24.78 18.82 19.89
N LEU A 35 23.93 17.87 19.50
CA LEU A 35 24.30 16.47 19.32
C LEU A 35 24.45 16.19 17.83
N GLU A 36 25.69 16.21 17.35
CA GLU A 36 25.99 16.14 15.91
C GLU A 36 26.44 14.75 15.44
N GLN A 37 26.81 13.87 16.38
CA GLN A 37 27.19 12.50 16.05
C GLN A 37 25.94 11.65 15.82
N ASN A 38 25.82 11.13 14.61
CA ASN A 38 24.79 10.20 14.20
C ASN A 38 25.32 8.77 14.27
N TYR A 39 24.57 7.91 14.96
CA TYR A 39 24.91 6.50 15.18
C TYR A 39 24.12 5.54 14.29
N ARG A 40 23.28 6.07 13.39
CA ARG A 40 22.28 5.33 12.63
C ARG A 40 22.71 5.09 11.18
N SER A 41 23.11 6.16 10.50
CA SER A 41 23.30 6.20 9.06
C SER A 41 24.77 6.20 8.68
N VAL A 42 25.09 5.52 7.59
CA VAL A 42 26.42 5.56 6.96
C VAL A 42 26.75 6.98 6.48
N ARG A 43 28.05 7.28 6.37
CA ARG A 43 28.55 8.64 6.09
C ARG A 43 27.98 9.24 4.81
N ARG A 44 27.82 8.44 3.75
CA ARG A 44 27.30 8.94 2.47
C ARG A 44 25.87 9.44 2.57
N ILE A 45 25.00 8.73 3.30
CA ILE A 45 23.60 9.14 3.52
C ILE A 45 23.55 10.47 4.27
N LEU A 46 24.37 10.63 5.31
CA LEU A 46 24.44 11.90 6.05
C LEU A 46 25.03 13.03 5.23
N LYS A 47 26.04 12.76 4.40
CA LYS A 47 26.63 13.76 3.50
C LYS A 47 25.57 14.33 2.55
N ILE A 48 24.79 13.47 1.89
CA ILE A 48 23.74 13.93 0.98
C ILE A 48 22.61 14.68 1.74
N ALA A 49 22.26 14.22 2.96
CA ALA A 49 21.24 14.85 3.78
C ALA A 49 21.66 16.25 4.25
N ASN A 50 22.88 16.39 4.77
CA ASN A 50 23.45 17.67 5.16
C ASN A 50 23.53 18.64 3.98
N GLN A 51 23.92 18.16 2.78
CA GLN A 51 24.03 19.01 1.60
C GLN A 51 22.66 19.51 1.13
N LEU A 52 21.65 18.64 1.17
CA LEU A 52 20.27 19.01 0.85
C LEU A 52 19.79 20.10 1.83
N ILE A 53 19.85 19.83 3.13
CA ILE A 53 19.24 20.70 4.12
C ILE A 53 19.95 22.06 4.24
N ALA A 54 21.24 22.13 3.94
CA ALA A 54 22.03 23.38 3.92
C ALA A 54 21.49 24.47 2.98
N ARG A 55 20.57 24.14 2.07
CA ARG A 55 19.88 25.12 1.23
C ARG A 55 18.69 25.81 1.93
N ASN A 56 18.26 25.33 3.08
CA ASN A 56 17.28 26.02 3.92
C ASN A 56 17.96 27.12 4.74
N SER A 57 17.18 28.11 5.16
CA SER A 57 17.59 28.98 6.26
C SER A 57 17.68 28.18 7.58
N HIS A 58 18.79 28.35 8.29
CA HIS A 58 19.03 27.68 9.56
C HIS A 58 19.01 28.67 10.73
N VAL A 59 18.31 28.28 11.80
CA VAL A 59 18.40 29.00 13.09
C VAL A 59 19.67 28.56 13.82
N PHE A 60 19.98 27.26 13.76
CA PHE A 60 21.16 26.67 14.41
C PHE A 60 21.99 25.88 13.40
N GLU A 61 23.16 26.43 13.06
CA GLU A 61 24.16 25.72 12.24
C GLU A 61 24.57 24.40 12.92
N LYS A 62 24.43 23.28 12.21
CA LYS A 62 24.84 21.96 12.68
C LYS A 62 25.19 21.07 11.51
N LYS A 63 26.10 20.12 11.73
CA LYS A 63 26.49 19.16 10.69
C LYS A 63 26.59 17.75 11.24
N LEU A 64 25.70 16.89 10.78
CA LEU A 64 25.70 15.50 11.21
C LEU A 64 26.92 14.74 10.67
N TRP A 65 27.57 13.96 11.50
CA TRP A 65 28.67 13.08 11.10
C TRP A 65 28.50 11.69 11.72
N SER A 66 29.14 10.67 11.14
CA SER A 66 29.01 9.27 11.59
C SER A 66 30.35 8.55 11.55
N GLU A 67 30.59 7.70 12.56
CA GLU A 67 31.76 6.82 12.62
C GLU A 67 31.59 5.57 11.75
N LEU A 68 30.36 5.26 11.33
CA LEU A 68 30.07 4.12 10.46
C LEU A 68 30.83 4.22 9.13
N GLY A 69 30.87 3.11 8.40
CA GLY A 69 31.50 3.04 7.09
C GLY A 69 30.95 4.07 6.09
N HIS A 70 31.67 4.25 4.98
CA HIS A 70 31.28 5.23 3.96
C HIS A 70 29.90 4.92 3.35
N GLY A 71 29.56 3.63 3.18
CA GLY A 71 28.31 3.21 2.55
C GLY A 71 28.34 3.27 1.01
N GLU A 72 27.41 2.55 0.40
CA GLU A 72 27.25 2.46 -1.04
C GLU A 72 26.68 3.77 -1.65
N PRO A 73 26.97 4.07 -2.93
CA PRO A 73 26.34 5.17 -3.66
C PRO A 73 24.81 5.12 -3.61
N VAL A 74 24.17 6.28 -3.48
CA VAL A 74 22.71 6.38 -3.54
C VAL A 74 22.28 6.19 -4.98
N ARG A 75 21.40 5.23 -5.22
CA ARG A 75 20.96 4.86 -6.56
C ARG A 75 19.71 5.65 -6.92
N ILE A 76 19.69 6.28 -8.10
CA ILE A 76 18.54 6.99 -8.65
C ILE A 76 18.05 6.23 -9.87
N ILE A 77 16.84 5.68 -9.80
CA ILE A 77 16.27 4.84 -10.86
C ILE A 77 15.16 5.59 -11.59
N VAL A 78 15.40 5.88 -12.87
CA VAL A 78 14.45 6.54 -13.76
C VAL A 78 13.57 5.48 -14.44
N CYS A 79 12.30 5.50 -14.10
CA CYS A 79 11.27 4.61 -14.55
C CYS A 79 10.44 5.24 -15.68
N LYS A 80 9.74 4.41 -16.45
CA LYS A 80 8.99 4.87 -17.64
C LYS A 80 7.67 5.53 -17.23
N HIS A 81 6.97 4.89 -16.31
CA HIS A 81 5.69 5.31 -15.75
C HIS A 81 5.53 4.74 -14.34
N ALA A 82 4.48 5.13 -13.63
CA ALA A 82 4.21 4.73 -12.25
C ALA A 82 4.19 3.20 -12.04
N GLU A 83 3.60 2.45 -12.96
CA GLU A 83 3.52 0.98 -12.87
C GLU A 83 4.90 0.34 -12.99
N HIS A 84 5.72 0.83 -13.92
CA HIS A 84 7.10 0.40 -14.06
C HIS A 84 7.94 0.78 -12.82
N GLU A 85 7.67 1.90 -12.18
CA GLU A 85 8.32 2.27 -10.91
C GLU A 85 7.99 1.26 -9.81
N ALA A 86 6.72 0.92 -9.61
CA ALA A 86 6.31 -0.05 -8.60
C ALA A 86 6.89 -1.45 -8.87
N ASP A 87 6.86 -1.90 -10.14
CA ASP A 87 7.49 -3.15 -10.57
C ASP A 87 8.99 -3.14 -10.26
N ARG A 88 9.65 -2.02 -10.53
CA ARG A 88 11.08 -1.86 -10.30
C ARG A 88 11.42 -1.91 -8.81
N VAL A 89 10.65 -1.22 -7.97
CA VAL A 89 10.83 -1.25 -6.51
C VAL A 89 10.71 -2.67 -5.96
N ALA A 90 9.65 -3.40 -6.34
CA ALA A 90 9.46 -4.79 -5.92
C ALA A 90 10.61 -5.70 -6.39
N ALA A 91 11.04 -5.55 -7.64
CA ALA A 91 12.14 -6.33 -8.20
C ALA A 91 13.50 -6.03 -7.53
N GLU A 92 13.80 -4.75 -7.24
CA GLU A 92 15.01 -4.36 -6.52
C GLU A 92 15.03 -4.91 -5.09
N LEU A 93 13.90 -4.81 -4.39
CA LEU A 93 13.74 -5.34 -3.05
C LEU A 93 13.99 -6.85 -3.02
N LEU A 94 13.32 -7.62 -3.88
CA LEU A 94 13.52 -9.07 -3.96
C LEU A 94 14.95 -9.44 -4.33
N THR A 95 15.56 -8.73 -5.28
CA THR A 95 16.94 -8.97 -5.70
C THR A 95 17.92 -8.72 -4.56
N HIS A 96 17.77 -7.60 -3.83
CA HIS A 96 18.62 -7.28 -2.69
C HIS A 96 18.42 -8.30 -1.55
N LYS A 97 17.17 -8.62 -1.22
CA LYS A 97 16.83 -9.60 -0.18
C LYS A 97 17.43 -10.97 -0.48
N PHE A 98 17.34 -11.43 -1.72
CA PHE A 98 17.90 -12.72 -2.13
C PHE A 98 19.44 -12.72 -2.03
N LYS A 99 20.10 -11.68 -2.53
CA LYS A 99 21.57 -11.58 -2.53
C LYS A 99 22.18 -11.47 -1.13
N HIS A 100 21.51 -10.76 -0.23
CA HIS A 100 22.05 -10.43 1.09
C HIS A 100 21.33 -11.18 2.22
N SER A 101 20.40 -12.08 1.89
CA SER A 101 19.61 -12.87 2.84
C SER A 101 18.97 -12.04 3.96
N THR A 102 18.50 -10.82 3.65
CA THR A 102 17.89 -9.92 4.63
C THR A 102 16.42 -10.26 4.89
N ARG A 103 15.84 -9.60 5.89
CA ARG A 103 14.42 -9.70 6.26
C ARG A 103 13.57 -8.68 5.49
N TYR A 104 12.28 -8.94 5.31
CA TYR A 104 11.35 -7.94 4.76
C TYR A 104 11.19 -6.73 5.69
N SER A 105 11.27 -6.93 7.00
CA SER A 105 11.24 -5.88 8.03
C SER A 105 12.39 -4.87 7.91
N ASP A 106 13.46 -5.21 7.19
CA ASP A 106 14.62 -4.33 6.98
C ASP A 106 14.36 -3.25 5.92
N TYR A 107 13.24 -3.33 5.20
CA TYR A 107 12.90 -2.44 4.09
C TYR A 107 11.75 -1.50 4.43
N ALA A 108 11.89 -0.24 4.03
CA ALA A 108 10.80 0.71 3.97
C ALA A 108 10.66 1.36 2.58
N ILE A 109 9.42 1.57 2.15
CA ILE A 109 9.06 2.31 0.95
C ILE A 109 8.35 3.58 1.40
N LEU A 110 9.00 4.72 1.15
CA LEU A 110 8.58 6.05 1.58
C LEU A 110 8.05 6.83 0.39
N TYR A 111 6.85 7.38 0.53
CA TYR A 111 6.19 8.20 -0.48
C TYR A 111 5.66 9.51 0.11
N ARG A 112 5.36 10.50 -0.73
CA ARG A 112 4.86 11.80 -0.28
C ARG A 112 3.37 11.76 0.06
N SER A 113 2.59 10.99 -0.69
CA SER A 113 1.12 10.96 -0.60
C SER A 113 0.57 9.54 -0.69
N ASN A 114 -0.46 9.24 0.10
CA ASN A 114 -1.05 7.89 0.21
C ASN A 114 -1.57 7.32 -1.12
N HIS A 115 -1.91 8.15 -2.11
CA HIS A 115 -2.34 7.65 -3.42
C HIS A 115 -1.24 6.84 -4.15
N GLN A 116 0.04 7.06 -3.81
CA GLN A 116 1.16 6.32 -4.37
C GLN A 116 1.23 4.87 -3.81
N ALA A 117 0.69 4.64 -2.62
CA ALA A 117 0.74 3.33 -1.94
C ALA A 117 0.03 2.26 -2.77
N ARG A 118 -1.14 2.57 -3.32
CA ARG A 118 -2.03 1.63 -4.03
C ARG A 118 -1.30 0.76 -5.06
N LEU A 119 -0.50 1.38 -5.92
CA LEU A 119 0.21 0.66 -6.97
C LEU A 119 1.38 -0.17 -6.43
N LEU A 120 2.05 0.32 -5.37
CA LEU A 120 3.10 -0.42 -4.68
C LEU A 120 2.51 -1.66 -4.00
N GLU A 121 1.41 -1.50 -3.25
CA GLU A 121 0.66 -2.59 -2.63
C GLU A 121 0.26 -3.65 -3.66
N GLN A 122 -0.28 -3.22 -4.81
CA GLN A 122 -0.64 -4.12 -5.90
C GLN A 122 0.57 -4.97 -6.33
N ARG A 123 1.73 -4.36 -6.57
CA ARG A 123 2.94 -5.09 -6.99
C ARG A 123 3.50 -5.99 -5.90
N LEU A 124 3.48 -5.54 -4.65
CA LEU A 124 3.90 -6.37 -3.52
C LEU A 124 3.00 -7.59 -3.36
N ARG A 125 1.67 -7.44 -3.50
CA ARG A 125 0.71 -8.57 -3.50
C ARG A 125 0.90 -9.51 -4.68
N ASP A 126 1.10 -8.98 -5.88
CA ASP A 126 1.36 -9.77 -7.09
C ASP A 126 2.61 -10.66 -6.86
N HIS A 127 3.65 -10.11 -6.23
CA HIS A 127 4.91 -10.81 -5.89
C HIS A 127 4.90 -11.56 -4.54
N ARG A 128 3.78 -11.59 -3.81
CA ARG A 128 3.64 -12.27 -2.51
C ARG A 128 4.63 -11.75 -1.46
N ILE A 129 4.94 -10.45 -1.50
CA ILE A 129 5.78 -9.77 -0.52
C ILE A 129 4.89 -9.27 0.61
N PRO A 130 5.09 -9.70 1.87
CA PRO A 130 4.35 -9.18 3.01
C PRO A 130 4.68 -7.70 3.23
N TYR A 131 3.66 -6.89 3.48
CA TYR A 131 3.80 -5.46 3.68
C TYR A 131 2.84 -4.93 4.74
N ARG A 132 3.16 -3.77 5.31
CA ARG A 132 2.30 -3.04 6.26
C ARG A 132 2.20 -1.59 5.88
N ILE A 133 1.01 -0.98 6.04
CA ILE A 133 0.78 0.43 5.73
C ILE A 133 0.70 1.23 7.02
N SER A 134 1.56 2.23 7.20
CA SER A 134 1.48 3.12 8.36
C SER A 134 0.63 4.36 8.07
N GLY A 135 -0.50 4.50 8.79
CA GLY A 135 -1.36 5.68 8.72
C GLY A 135 -2.34 5.69 7.54
N GLY A 136 -2.70 4.51 7.03
CA GLY A 136 -3.74 4.30 6.01
C GLY A 136 -4.46 2.97 6.23
N ASN A 137 -5.54 2.74 5.48
CA ASN A 137 -6.29 1.48 5.50
C ASN A 137 -5.67 0.51 4.49
N SER A 138 -5.59 -0.79 4.80
CA SER A 138 -5.27 -1.82 3.79
C SER A 138 -6.36 -1.82 2.70
N PHE A 139 -5.99 -2.23 1.48
CA PHE A 139 -6.97 -2.51 0.43
C PHE A 139 -8.11 -3.43 0.91
N PHE A 140 -7.79 -4.42 1.75
CA PHE A 140 -8.78 -5.35 2.29
C PHE A 140 -9.68 -4.74 3.35
N ASP A 141 -9.40 -3.52 3.82
CA ASP A 141 -10.24 -2.86 4.81
C ASP A 141 -11.44 -2.13 4.23
N TYR A 142 -11.39 -1.82 2.94
CA TYR A 142 -12.49 -1.16 2.26
C TYR A 142 -13.77 -1.99 2.32
N VAL A 143 -14.88 -1.34 2.65
CA VAL A 143 -16.18 -2.01 2.87
C VAL A 143 -16.58 -2.80 1.64
N GLU A 144 -16.44 -2.20 0.46
CA GLU A 144 -16.75 -2.84 -0.82
C GLU A 144 -15.87 -4.05 -1.14
N VAL A 145 -14.61 -4.05 -0.74
CA VAL A 145 -13.71 -5.18 -0.93
C VAL A 145 -14.11 -6.32 0.02
N LYS A 146 -14.39 -6.00 1.30
CA LYS A 146 -14.87 -6.99 2.28
C LYS A 146 -16.23 -7.60 1.89
N ASP A 147 -17.13 -6.80 1.32
CA ASP A 147 -18.43 -7.28 0.84
C ASP A 147 -18.27 -8.26 -0.32
N LEU A 148 -17.49 -7.88 -1.34
CA LEU A 148 -17.23 -8.77 -2.47
C LEU A 148 -16.52 -10.04 -2.03
N LEU A 149 -15.50 -9.95 -1.16
CA LEU A 149 -14.85 -11.14 -0.60
C LEU A 149 -15.81 -12.05 0.16
N ALA A 150 -16.79 -11.51 0.89
CA ALA A 150 -17.82 -12.33 1.53
C ALA A 150 -18.72 -13.02 0.50
N TYR A 151 -19.11 -12.36 -0.59
CA TYR A 151 -19.79 -13.02 -1.70
C TYR A 151 -18.96 -14.17 -2.27
N LEU A 152 -17.68 -13.92 -2.59
CA LEU A 152 -16.81 -14.94 -3.19
C LEU A 152 -16.57 -16.12 -2.24
N ARG A 153 -16.38 -15.85 -0.94
CA ARG A 153 -16.29 -16.89 0.10
C ARG A 153 -17.52 -17.76 0.14
N LEU A 154 -18.72 -17.16 0.07
CA LEU A 154 -19.97 -17.90 0.12
C LEU A 154 -20.24 -18.71 -1.17
N LEU A 155 -19.77 -18.23 -2.33
CA LEU A 155 -19.85 -19.00 -3.59
C LEU A 155 -19.01 -20.28 -3.54
N VAL A 156 -17.83 -20.22 -2.92
CA VAL A 156 -16.88 -21.33 -2.80
C VAL A 156 -17.17 -22.22 -1.59
N ASN A 157 -17.65 -21.62 -0.50
CA ASN A 157 -17.98 -22.28 0.75
C ASN A 157 -19.39 -21.85 1.21
N PRO A 158 -20.45 -22.57 0.80
CA PRO A 158 -21.83 -22.31 1.20
C PRO A 158 -22.08 -22.35 2.73
N ASP A 159 -21.15 -22.91 3.50
CA ASP A 159 -21.27 -23.09 4.94
C ASP A 159 -20.72 -21.88 5.75
N ASP A 160 -20.26 -20.83 5.07
CA ASP A 160 -19.68 -19.64 5.69
C ASP A 160 -20.75 -18.66 6.22
N ASP A 161 -21.26 -18.94 7.41
CA ASP A 161 -22.30 -18.13 8.07
C ASP A 161 -21.86 -16.68 8.34
N VAL A 162 -20.56 -16.44 8.57
CA VAL A 162 -20.02 -15.09 8.78
C VAL A 162 -20.09 -14.28 7.49
N ALA A 163 -19.70 -14.89 6.37
CA ALA A 163 -19.85 -14.28 5.06
C ALA A 163 -21.34 -14.05 4.74
N PHE A 164 -22.19 -15.04 4.96
CA PHE A 164 -23.64 -14.93 4.76
C PHE A 164 -24.24 -13.73 5.49
N LEU A 165 -23.99 -13.59 6.80
CA LEU A 165 -24.53 -12.49 7.61
C LEU A 165 -24.05 -11.12 7.13
N ARG A 166 -22.81 -11.01 6.63
CA ARG A 166 -22.28 -9.76 6.09
C ARG A 166 -23.04 -9.29 4.85
N ILE A 167 -23.35 -10.21 3.93
CA ILE A 167 -23.90 -9.85 2.61
C ILE A 167 -25.40 -10.11 2.45
N ALA A 168 -26.05 -10.73 3.44
CA ALA A 168 -27.49 -11.01 3.41
C ALA A 168 -28.33 -9.78 3.02
N ASN A 169 -28.02 -8.62 3.62
CA ASN A 169 -28.74 -7.37 3.35
C ASN A 169 -27.89 -6.31 2.61
N THR A 170 -26.83 -6.75 1.92
CA THR A 170 -25.90 -5.86 1.19
C THR A 170 -25.73 -6.34 -0.25
N PRO A 171 -26.34 -5.73 -1.29
CA PRO A 171 -27.25 -4.57 -1.26
C PRO A 171 -28.55 -4.81 -0.49
N ARG A 172 -29.28 -3.72 -0.15
CA ARG A 172 -30.50 -3.80 0.68
C ARG A 172 -31.55 -4.72 0.07
N ARG A 173 -31.92 -5.76 0.83
CA ARG A 173 -32.98 -6.75 0.48
C ARG A 173 -34.15 -6.73 1.45
N GLU A 174 -34.18 -5.74 2.34
CA GLU A 174 -35.20 -5.62 3.41
C GLU A 174 -35.27 -6.87 4.31
N LEU A 175 -34.11 -7.51 4.54
CA LEU A 175 -33.96 -8.58 5.53
C LEU A 175 -33.61 -7.94 6.87
N GLY A 176 -34.64 -7.71 7.70
CA GLY A 176 -34.48 -7.08 9.00
C GLY A 176 -33.77 -7.96 10.05
N PRO A 177 -33.26 -7.38 11.14
CA PRO A 177 -32.55 -8.13 12.19
C PRO A 177 -33.35 -9.32 12.75
N SER A 178 -34.65 -9.13 12.97
CA SER A 178 -35.54 -10.20 13.46
C SER A 178 -35.71 -11.37 12.50
N THR A 179 -35.54 -11.15 11.19
CA THR A 179 -35.58 -12.22 10.19
C THR A 179 -34.31 -13.06 10.27
N LEU A 180 -33.16 -12.40 10.37
CA LEU A 180 -31.86 -13.08 10.49
C LEU A 180 -31.71 -13.80 11.83
N GLU A 181 -32.23 -13.25 12.91
CA GLU A 181 -32.25 -13.89 14.22
C GLU A 181 -33.09 -15.17 14.20
N LYS A 182 -34.30 -15.14 13.65
CA LYS A 182 -35.16 -16.31 13.51
C LYS A 182 -34.53 -17.38 12.60
N LEU A 183 -33.89 -16.97 11.51
CA LEU A 183 -33.13 -17.88 10.65
C LEU A 183 -31.99 -18.54 11.43
N ALA A 184 -31.22 -17.77 12.20
CA ALA A 184 -30.11 -18.29 12.99
C ALA A 184 -30.57 -19.28 14.07
N VAL A 185 -31.68 -18.97 14.76
CA VAL A 185 -32.30 -19.90 15.73
C VAL A 185 -32.71 -21.20 15.05
N TYR A 186 -33.37 -21.12 13.90
CA TYR A 186 -33.78 -22.29 13.13
C TYR A 186 -32.59 -23.13 12.64
N ALA A 187 -31.59 -22.48 12.02
CA ALA A 187 -30.37 -23.11 11.54
C ALA A 187 -29.64 -23.86 12.67
N ASN A 188 -29.51 -23.23 13.84
CA ASN A 188 -28.90 -23.84 15.01
C ASN A 188 -29.68 -25.05 15.54
N GLN A 189 -31.02 -24.98 15.58
CA GLN A 189 -31.86 -26.13 15.97
C GLN A 189 -31.73 -27.31 15.01
N ARG A 190 -31.50 -27.03 13.72
CA ARG A 190 -31.37 -28.03 12.66
C ARG A 190 -29.94 -28.56 12.51
N GLY A 191 -28.95 -27.86 13.06
CA GLY A 191 -27.53 -28.19 12.89
C GLY A 191 -27.05 -28.02 11.45
N VAL A 192 -27.60 -27.05 10.71
CA VAL A 192 -27.24 -26.77 9.31
C VAL A 192 -26.85 -25.30 9.13
N PRO A 193 -26.01 -24.96 8.13
CA PRO A 193 -25.63 -23.57 7.85
C PRO A 193 -26.80 -22.67 7.46
N LEU A 194 -26.64 -21.36 7.63
CA LEU A 194 -27.68 -20.34 7.37
C LEU A 194 -28.19 -20.37 5.92
N LEU A 195 -27.29 -20.56 4.95
CA LEU A 195 -27.67 -20.61 3.53
C LEU A 195 -28.54 -21.84 3.22
N ALA A 196 -28.21 -23.01 3.79
CA ALA A 196 -29.01 -24.22 3.64
C ALA A 196 -30.38 -24.07 4.31
N ALA A 197 -30.39 -23.60 5.56
CA ALA A 197 -31.59 -23.33 6.35
C ALA A 197 -32.57 -22.38 5.64
N SER A 198 -32.04 -21.40 4.88
CA SER A 198 -32.82 -20.40 4.15
C SER A 198 -33.78 -21.00 3.11
N THR A 199 -33.53 -22.23 2.66
CA THR A 199 -34.35 -22.91 1.64
C THR A 199 -35.23 -24.04 2.19
N GLU A 200 -35.12 -24.37 3.48
CA GLU A 200 -35.94 -25.41 4.10
C GLU A 200 -37.40 -24.96 4.28
N LEU A 201 -38.33 -25.90 4.11
CA LEU A 201 -39.78 -25.64 4.28
C LEU A 201 -40.13 -25.26 5.72
N GLY A 202 -39.42 -25.82 6.72
CA GLY A 202 -39.71 -25.59 8.15
C GLY A 202 -39.51 -24.14 8.59
N LEU A 203 -38.63 -23.40 7.92
CA LEU A 203 -38.40 -21.97 8.20
C LEU A 203 -39.67 -21.12 7.99
N GLY A 204 -40.57 -21.55 7.08
CA GLY A 204 -41.82 -20.85 6.81
C GLY A 204 -42.81 -20.84 7.98
N GLN A 205 -42.59 -21.63 9.03
CA GLN A 205 -43.39 -21.58 10.25
C GLN A 205 -42.97 -20.45 11.20
N LEU A 206 -41.73 -19.95 11.06
CA LEU A 206 -41.15 -18.94 11.96
C LEU A 206 -41.16 -17.52 11.36
N LEU A 207 -41.05 -17.43 10.03
CA LEU A 207 -41.02 -16.19 9.27
C LEU A 207 -42.35 -15.88 8.60
N SER A 208 -42.68 -14.60 8.50
CA SER A 208 -43.78 -14.15 7.64
C SER A 208 -43.43 -14.30 6.16
N GLU A 209 -44.44 -14.35 5.30
CA GLU A 209 -44.31 -14.69 3.89
C GLU A 209 -43.33 -13.79 3.12
N ARG A 210 -43.39 -12.47 3.31
CA ARG A 210 -42.57 -11.50 2.55
C ARG A 210 -41.06 -11.65 2.85
N PRO A 211 -40.58 -11.61 4.12
CA PRO A 211 -39.17 -11.87 4.42
C PRO A 211 -38.71 -13.26 3.97
N LEU A 212 -39.56 -14.28 4.11
CA LEU A 212 -39.24 -15.64 3.68
C LEU A 212 -38.98 -15.71 2.17
N GLN A 213 -39.87 -15.13 1.35
CA GLN A 213 -39.72 -15.11 -0.11
C GLN A 213 -38.43 -14.42 -0.55
N ARG A 214 -38.09 -13.28 0.08
CA ARG A 214 -36.86 -12.52 -0.23
C ARG A 214 -35.60 -13.30 0.14
N LEU A 215 -35.61 -13.92 1.32
CA LEU A 215 -34.52 -14.75 1.80
C LEU A 215 -34.31 -15.98 0.89
N GLN A 216 -35.39 -16.67 0.52
CA GLN A 216 -35.34 -17.81 -0.40
C GLN A 216 -34.88 -17.42 -1.80
N ALA A 217 -35.34 -16.29 -2.32
CA ALA A 217 -34.90 -15.78 -3.63
C ALA A 217 -33.38 -15.52 -3.63
N PHE A 218 -32.89 -14.89 -2.57
CA PHE A 218 -31.46 -14.64 -2.38
C PHE A 218 -30.65 -15.93 -2.25
N ALA A 219 -31.09 -16.88 -1.41
CA ALA A 219 -30.41 -18.16 -1.22
C ALA A 219 -30.35 -18.99 -2.51
N ARG A 220 -31.46 -19.08 -3.25
CA ARG A 220 -31.51 -19.79 -4.54
C ARG A 220 -30.65 -19.12 -5.60
N TRP A 221 -30.56 -17.79 -5.61
CA TRP A 221 -29.66 -17.06 -6.52
C TRP A 221 -28.19 -17.40 -6.22
N LEU A 222 -27.78 -17.39 -4.95
CA LEU A 222 -26.43 -17.80 -4.55
C LEU A 222 -26.11 -19.25 -4.88
N GLN A 223 -27.03 -20.19 -4.60
CA GLN A 223 -26.85 -21.60 -4.96
C GLN A 223 -26.67 -21.80 -6.47
N ARG A 224 -27.40 -21.04 -7.29
CA ARG A 224 -27.27 -21.07 -8.75
C ARG A 224 -25.90 -20.57 -9.22
N LEU A 225 -25.38 -19.49 -8.63
CA LEU A 225 -24.05 -18.98 -8.94
C LEU A 225 -22.95 -19.93 -8.45
N SER A 226 -23.11 -20.49 -7.25
CA SER A 226 -22.18 -21.48 -6.68
C SER A 226 -22.07 -22.72 -7.58
N ALA A 227 -23.19 -23.22 -8.12
CA ALA A 227 -23.20 -24.34 -9.07
C ALA A 227 -22.48 -24.03 -10.41
N GLN A 228 -22.27 -22.75 -10.75
CA GLN A 228 -21.56 -22.35 -11.97
C GLN A 228 -20.05 -22.21 -11.76
N THR A 229 -19.56 -22.21 -10.52
CA THR A 229 -18.15 -21.95 -10.18
C THR A 229 -17.16 -22.91 -10.85
N ASP A 230 -17.57 -24.15 -11.11
CA ASP A 230 -16.76 -25.16 -11.79
C ASP A 230 -16.75 -25.03 -13.32
N THR A 231 -17.78 -24.40 -13.90
CA THR A 231 -18.00 -24.37 -15.35
C THR A 231 -17.76 -23.00 -16.00
N ALA A 232 -18.00 -21.93 -15.26
CA ALA A 232 -17.86 -20.56 -15.73
C ALA A 232 -16.43 -20.06 -15.52
N LYS A 233 -16.04 -19.05 -16.30
CA LYS A 233 -14.79 -18.32 -16.02
C LYS A 233 -14.94 -17.56 -14.70
N PRO A 234 -14.02 -17.71 -13.72
CA PRO A 234 -14.14 -17.09 -12.41
C PRO A 234 -14.45 -15.58 -12.45
N VAL A 235 -13.68 -14.81 -13.21
CA VAL A 235 -13.87 -13.35 -13.29
C VAL A 235 -15.23 -13.00 -13.89
N GLN A 236 -15.67 -13.71 -14.94
CA GLN A 236 -16.97 -13.47 -15.56
C GLN A 236 -18.10 -13.74 -14.56
N LEU A 237 -18.02 -14.82 -13.79
CA LEU A 237 -19.01 -15.14 -12.77
C LEU A 237 -19.09 -14.03 -11.69
N VAL A 238 -17.97 -13.42 -11.32
CA VAL A 238 -17.97 -12.28 -10.39
C VAL A 238 -18.56 -11.03 -11.03
N ARG A 239 -18.29 -10.76 -12.31
CA ARG A 239 -18.93 -9.66 -13.05
C ARG A 239 -20.45 -9.86 -13.10
N ASP A 240 -20.90 -11.06 -13.43
CA ASP A 240 -22.32 -11.43 -13.44
C ASP A 240 -22.95 -11.25 -12.05
N LEU A 241 -22.27 -11.67 -10.98
CA LEU A 241 -22.72 -11.45 -9.60
C LEU A 241 -22.90 -9.96 -9.27
N ILE A 242 -21.92 -9.13 -9.63
CA ILE A 242 -21.91 -7.68 -9.35
C ILE A 242 -23.08 -7.00 -10.08
N ASP A 243 -23.35 -7.40 -11.32
CA ASP A 243 -24.40 -6.82 -12.15
C ASP A 243 -25.79 -7.34 -11.75
N ASP A 244 -25.95 -8.64 -11.49
CA ASP A 244 -27.19 -9.27 -11.02
C ASP A 244 -27.74 -8.63 -9.75
N CYS A 245 -26.86 -8.38 -8.77
CA CYS A 245 -27.25 -7.74 -7.52
C CYS A 245 -27.20 -6.21 -7.57
N ARG A 246 -26.83 -5.63 -8.72
CA ARG A 246 -26.69 -4.18 -8.93
C ARG A 246 -25.77 -3.51 -7.92
N TYR A 247 -24.67 -4.19 -7.57
CA TYR A 247 -23.76 -3.74 -6.51
C TYR A 247 -23.17 -2.35 -6.82
N ARG A 248 -22.79 -2.10 -8.08
CA ARG A 248 -22.26 -0.79 -8.52
C ARG A 248 -23.29 0.34 -8.36
N GLU A 249 -24.56 0.09 -8.67
CA GLU A 249 -25.64 1.07 -8.49
C GLU A 249 -25.88 1.34 -7.00
N TRP A 250 -25.88 0.28 -6.20
CA TRP A 250 -26.02 0.39 -4.74
C TRP A 250 -24.88 1.18 -4.10
N LEU A 251 -23.63 0.95 -4.52
CA LEU A 251 -22.48 1.73 -4.04
C LEU A 251 -22.62 3.21 -4.36
N LYS A 252 -23.15 3.56 -5.55
CA LYS A 252 -23.42 4.95 -5.92
C LYS A 252 -24.51 5.57 -5.05
N SER A 253 -25.60 4.84 -4.79
CA SER A 253 -26.71 5.35 -3.96
C SER A 253 -26.32 5.53 -2.49
N GLU A 254 -25.43 4.68 -1.98
CA GLU A 254 -25.01 4.69 -0.57
C GLU A 254 -23.80 5.62 -0.31
N SER A 255 -23.30 6.30 -1.35
CA SER A 255 -22.20 7.27 -1.23
C SER A 255 -22.74 8.69 -1.10
N ASN A 256 -22.13 9.48 -0.22
CA ASN A 256 -22.60 10.84 0.08
C ASN A 256 -22.21 11.88 -0.98
N ASP A 257 -21.15 11.60 -1.75
CA ASP A 257 -20.60 12.50 -2.78
C ASP A 257 -20.08 11.69 -3.99
N PRO A 258 -20.13 12.23 -5.22
CA PRO A 258 -19.66 11.53 -6.42
C PRO A 258 -18.20 11.05 -6.33
N ARG A 259 -17.30 11.81 -5.70
CA ARG A 259 -15.88 11.38 -5.57
C ARG A 259 -15.73 10.17 -4.65
N GLN A 260 -16.57 10.06 -3.63
CA GLN A 260 -16.59 8.88 -2.77
C GLN A 260 -17.08 7.66 -3.56
N ALA A 261 -18.16 7.82 -4.34
CA ALA A 261 -18.68 6.75 -5.20
C ALA A 261 -17.63 6.26 -6.20
N GLU A 262 -16.96 7.18 -6.89
CA GLU A 262 -15.87 6.86 -7.83
C GLU A 262 -14.74 6.06 -7.16
N ARG A 263 -14.32 6.44 -5.95
CA ARG A 263 -13.29 5.69 -5.20
C ARG A 263 -13.74 4.27 -4.86
N ARG A 264 -14.97 4.09 -4.38
CA ARG A 264 -15.51 2.75 -4.04
C ARG A 264 -15.62 1.88 -5.28
N LEU A 265 -16.08 2.44 -6.40
CA LEU A 265 -16.13 1.71 -7.68
C LEU A 265 -14.73 1.34 -8.17
N ALA A 266 -13.77 2.25 -8.06
CA ALA A 266 -12.38 1.96 -8.42
C ALA A 266 -11.78 0.83 -7.57
N ASN A 267 -12.20 0.66 -6.31
CA ASN A 267 -11.76 -0.46 -5.47
C ASN A 267 -12.38 -1.80 -5.94
N VAL A 268 -13.65 -1.77 -6.39
CA VAL A 268 -14.30 -2.94 -7.00
C VAL A 268 -13.59 -3.36 -8.30
N ASP A 269 -13.31 -2.39 -9.16
CA ASP A 269 -12.65 -2.67 -10.44
C ASP A 269 -11.21 -3.17 -10.22
N GLU A 270 -10.48 -2.65 -9.22
CA GLU A 270 -9.16 -3.19 -8.86
C GLU A 270 -9.22 -4.65 -8.38
N LEU A 271 -10.25 -5.03 -7.60
CA LEU A 271 -10.42 -6.42 -7.19
C LEU A 271 -10.62 -7.32 -8.41
N LEU A 272 -11.43 -6.89 -9.38
CA LEU A 272 -11.65 -7.62 -10.63
C LEU A 272 -10.37 -7.72 -11.46
N ASP A 273 -9.65 -6.61 -11.63
CA ASP A 273 -8.37 -6.58 -12.35
C ASP A 273 -7.34 -7.51 -11.67
N TRP A 274 -7.36 -7.61 -10.34
CA TRP A 274 -6.51 -8.53 -9.62
C TRP A 274 -6.90 -9.99 -9.89
N MET A 275 -8.19 -10.31 -9.87
CA MET A 275 -8.67 -11.65 -10.24
C MET A 275 -8.30 -12.01 -11.69
N GLU A 276 -8.37 -11.05 -12.61
CA GLU A 276 -7.96 -11.24 -14.02
C GLU A 276 -6.48 -11.58 -14.12
N ARG A 277 -5.60 -10.84 -13.44
CA ARG A 277 -4.16 -11.15 -13.42
C ARG A 277 -3.90 -12.56 -12.86
N LEU A 278 -4.58 -12.94 -11.78
CA LEU A 278 -4.47 -14.29 -11.21
C LEU A 278 -4.95 -15.37 -12.19
N GLN A 279 -6.00 -15.09 -12.95
CA GLN A 279 -6.53 -16.01 -13.96
C GLN A 279 -5.57 -16.15 -15.14
N GLU A 280 -5.04 -15.05 -15.65
CA GLU A 280 -4.13 -15.04 -16.81
C GLU A 280 -2.77 -15.67 -16.50
N GLN A 281 -2.21 -15.41 -15.31
CA GLN A 281 -0.86 -15.86 -14.95
C GLN A 281 -0.82 -17.29 -14.45
N GLU A 282 -1.83 -17.72 -13.69
CA GLU A 282 -1.79 -18.98 -12.94
C GLU A 282 -2.99 -19.90 -13.25
N ASN A 283 -3.94 -19.48 -14.09
CA ASN A 283 -5.17 -20.23 -14.43
C ASN A 283 -5.92 -20.79 -13.21
N LEU A 284 -5.98 -20.00 -12.14
CA LEU A 284 -6.57 -20.43 -10.87
C LEU A 284 -8.09 -20.59 -10.96
N SER A 285 -8.64 -21.54 -10.21
CA SER A 285 -10.08 -21.62 -9.95
C SER A 285 -10.53 -20.50 -9.01
N LEU A 286 -11.84 -20.22 -8.95
CA LEU A 286 -12.38 -19.23 -8.01
C LEU A 286 -11.99 -19.58 -6.55
N ALA A 287 -12.06 -20.86 -6.19
CA ALA A 287 -11.68 -21.32 -4.86
C ALA A 287 -10.22 -21.01 -4.52
N ALA A 288 -9.30 -21.26 -5.45
CA ALA A 288 -7.88 -20.95 -5.27
C ALA A 288 -7.62 -19.44 -5.18
N MET A 289 -8.33 -18.62 -5.97
CA MET A 289 -8.27 -17.16 -5.88
C MET A 289 -8.74 -16.66 -4.52
N VAL A 290 -9.90 -17.13 -4.04
CA VAL A 290 -10.46 -16.74 -2.72
C VAL A 290 -9.52 -17.15 -1.59
N ALA A 291 -8.96 -18.36 -1.65
CA ALA A 291 -7.98 -18.81 -0.66
C ALA A 291 -6.74 -17.91 -0.63
N ARG A 292 -6.21 -17.54 -1.80
CA ARG A 292 -5.08 -16.61 -1.92
C ARG A 292 -5.42 -15.24 -1.35
N MET A 293 -6.56 -14.67 -1.72
CA MET A 293 -7.00 -13.37 -1.21
C MET A 293 -7.18 -13.37 0.30
N THR A 294 -7.76 -14.44 0.85
CA THR A 294 -7.96 -14.60 2.30
C THR A 294 -6.63 -14.73 3.04
N LEU A 295 -5.64 -15.41 2.45
CA LEU A 295 -4.30 -15.50 3.01
C LEU A 295 -3.61 -14.12 3.04
N VAL A 296 -3.72 -13.35 1.95
CA VAL A 296 -3.15 -11.99 1.89
C VAL A 296 -3.84 -11.08 2.92
N ASP A 297 -5.18 -11.08 3.00
CA ASP A 297 -5.92 -10.32 4.03
C ASP A 297 -5.50 -10.69 5.46
N ARG A 298 -5.22 -11.98 5.73
CA ARG A 298 -4.71 -12.39 7.05
C ARG A 298 -3.31 -11.84 7.32
N LEU A 299 -2.39 -11.98 6.37
CA LEU A 299 -1.03 -11.45 6.51
C LEU A 299 -1.04 -9.94 6.69
N ASP A 300 -1.91 -9.23 5.98
CA ASP A 300 -2.10 -7.78 6.13
C ASP A 300 -2.54 -7.42 7.56
N ARG A 301 -3.52 -8.16 8.13
CA ARG A 301 -4.03 -7.89 9.49
C ARG A 301 -3.07 -8.26 10.61
N GLU A 302 -2.30 -9.32 10.44
CA GLU A 302 -1.30 -9.72 11.44
C GLU A 302 -0.08 -8.79 11.43
N SER A 303 0.12 -8.02 10.35
CA SER A 303 1.24 -7.07 10.21
C SER A 303 1.10 -5.80 11.06
N ASP A 304 -0.06 -5.57 11.69
CA ASP A 304 -0.28 -4.50 12.67
C ASP A 304 0.45 -4.76 14.00
N ASP A 305 0.83 -6.01 14.29
CA ASP A 305 1.73 -6.35 15.40
C ASP A 305 3.19 -6.09 15.00
N SER A 306 3.91 -5.32 15.81
CA SER A 306 5.24 -4.76 15.51
C SER A 306 6.37 -5.77 15.23
N GLU A 307 6.12 -7.08 15.34
CA GLU A 307 7.12 -8.16 15.24
C GLU A 307 7.13 -8.92 13.91
N GLN A 308 6.17 -8.71 12.99
CA GLN A 308 6.13 -9.47 11.73
C GLN A 308 7.16 -9.02 10.68
N ASP A 309 7.70 -9.99 9.95
CA ASP A 309 8.64 -9.79 8.85
C ASP A 309 7.94 -9.24 7.59
N ALA A 310 7.68 -7.92 7.57
CA ALA A 310 6.95 -7.25 6.49
C ALA A 310 7.59 -5.92 6.07
N VAL A 311 7.48 -5.58 4.78
CA VAL A 311 7.98 -4.31 4.21
C VAL A 311 7.12 -3.16 4.69
N ALA A 312 7.74 -2.08 5.18
CA ALA A 312 6.99 -0.95 5.71
C ALA A 312 6.66 0.10 4.62
N LEU A 313 5.38 0.29 4.33
CA LEU A 313 4.87 1.31 3.40
C LEU A 313 4.35 2.49 4.22
N MET A 314 4.90 3.67 3.99
CA MET A 314 4.50 4.83 4.78
C MET A 314 4.77 6.14 4.08
N THR A 315 4.06 7.17 4.52
CA THR A 315 4.37 8.53 4.09
C THR A 315 5.69 9.00 4.72
N LEU A 316 6.36 9.96 4.08
CA LEU A 316 7.52 10.63 4.66
C LEU A 316 7.22 11.26 6.04
N HIS A 317 5.98 11.71 6.26
CA HIS A 317 5.53 12.26 7.54
C HIS A 317 5.48 11.19 8.64
N THR A 318 4.85 10.05 8.34
CA THR A 318 4.71 8.94 9.29
C THR A 318 6.02 8.21 9.56
N ALA A 319 7.02 8.38 8.70
CA ALA A 319 8.37 7.84 8.90
C ALA A 319 9.20 8.61 9.96
N LYS A 320 8.78 9.81 10.37
CA LYS A 320 9.54 10.61 11.35
C LYS A 320 9.72 9.83 12.66
N GLY A 321 10.98 9.75 13.10
CA GLY A 321 11.37 9.00 14.31
C GLY A 321 11.75 7.54 14.05
N LEU A 322 11.31 6.95 12.93
CA LEU A 322 11.66 5.57 12.56
C LEU A 322 13.03 5.50 11.88
N GLU A 323 13.52 4.28 11.66
CA GLU A 323 14.77 3.97 10.98
C GLU A 323 14.72 2.58 10.35
N PHE A 324 15.34 2.44 9.18
CA PHE A 324 15.34 1.19 8.42
C PHE A 324 16.72 0.95 7.80
N PRO A 325 17.21 -0.31 7.77
CA PRO A 325 18.42 -0.68 7.04
C PRO A 325 18.42 -0.19 5.59
N HIS A 326 17.31 -0.40 4.88
CA HIS A 326 17.18 -0.16 3.46
C HIS A 326 15.92 0.64 3.16
N VAL A 327 16.06 1.77 2.46
CA VAL A 327 14.93 2.68 2.17
C VAL A 327 14.80 2.89 0.66
N PHE A 328 13.56 2.80 0.18
CA PHE A 328 13.14 3.27 -1.12
C PHE A 328 12.37 4.58 -0.96
N MET A 329 12.84 5.68 -1.55
CA MET A 329 12.05 6.91 -1.69
C MET A 329 11.50 6.99 -3.11
N VAL A 330 10.18 6.96 -3.26
CA VAL A 330 9.52 6.80 -4.56
C VAL A 330 8.77 8.07 -4.99
N GLY A 331 8.64 8.27 -6.30
CA GLY A 331 8.01 9.46 -6.87
C GLY A 331 8.78 10.75 -6.62
N MET A 332 10.10 10.72 -6.81
CA MET A 332 10.98 11.87 -6.65
C MET A 332 10.91 12.81 -7.87
N GLU A 333 9.75 13.41 -8.07
CA GLU A 333 9.36 14.21 -9.23
C GLU A 333 8.88 15.60 -8.79
N GLU A 334 9.03 16.59 -9.66
CA GLU A 334 8.36 17.88 -9.48
C GLU A 334 6.84 17.71 -9.37
N ASP A 335 6.19 18.64 -8.66
CA ASP A 335 4.79 18.61 -8.26
C ASP A 335 4.35 17.45 -7.34
N LEU A 336 5.15 16.39 -7.21
CA LEU A 336 4.91 15.28 -6.29
C LEU A 336 5.75 15.43 -5.03
N LEU A 337 7.07 15.56 -5.16
CA LEU A 337 8.02 15.86 -4.08
C LEU A 337 9.14 16.74 -4.65
N PRO A 338 9.05 18.07 -4.56
CA PRO A 338 8.14 18.83 -3.69
C PRO A 338 6.69 18.84 -4.18
N HIS A 339 5.74 18.77 -3.24
CA HIS A 339 4.31 18.81 -3.56
C HIS A 339 3.91 20.17 -4.13
N ARG A 340 3.18 20.17 -5.27
CA ARG A 340 2.77 21.37 -6.02
C ARG A 340 2.18 22.47 -5.13
N ASN A 341 1.20 22.12 -4.29
CA ASN A 341 0.52 23.12 -3.44
C ASN A 341 1.49 23.75 -2.44
N SER A 342 2.41 22.96 -1.87
CA SER A 342 3.40 23.46 -0.91
C SER A 342 4.36 24.44 -1.58
N VAL A 343 4.75 24.18 -2.83
CA VAL A 343 5.57 25.12 -3.61
C VAL A 343 4.81 26.41 -3.88
N GLN A 344 3.53 26.33 -4.28
CA GLN A 344 2.68 27.50 -4.55
C GLN A 344 2.43 28.35 -3.30
N GLU A 345 2.37 27.72 -2.13
CA GLU A 345 2.23 28.37 -0.83
C GLU A 345 3.56 28.89 -0.26
N GLY A 346 4.67 28.77 -1.00
CA GLY A 346 5.99 29.22 -0.55
C GLY A 346 6.65 28.32 0.51
N GLN A 347 6.13 27.11 0.74
CA GLN A 347 6.62 26.15 1.73
C GLN A 347 7.65 25.16 1.17
N LEU A 348 8.52 25.64 0.27
CA LEU A 348 9.56 24.77 -0.33
C LEU A 348 10.55 24.24 0.72
N GLU A 349 10.90 25.06 1.71
CA GLU A 349 11.78 24.63 2.80
C GLU A 349 11.20 23.46 3.61
N GLU A 350 9.88 23.43 3.80
CA GLU A 350 9.19 22.34 4.51
C GLU A 350 9.26 21.03 3.71
N GLU A 351 9.03 21.07 2.39
CA GLU A 351 9.19 19.90 1.53
C GLU A 351 10.65 19.43 1.48
N ARG A 352 11.61 20.34 1.63
CA ARG A 352 13.04 20.00 1.76
C ARG A 352 13.34 19.33 3.09
N ARG A 353 12.80 19.82 4.22
CA ARG A 353 12.85 19.14 5.53
C ARG A 353 12.23 17.75 5.46
N LEU A 354 11.11 17.61 4.75
CA LEU A 354 10.44 16.32 4.54
C LEU A 354 11.32 15.33 3.76
N THR A 355 11.97 15.80 2.70
CA THR A 355 12.94 15.02 1.93
C THR A 355 14.16 14.63 2.78
N TYR A 356 14.69 15.57 3.56
CA TYR A 356 15.77 15.34 4.53
C TYR A 356 15.39 14.26 5.57
N VAL A 357 14.18 14.32 6.12
CA VAL A 357 13.66 13.29 7.03
C VAL A 357 13.66 11.93 6.33
N GLY A 358 13.15 11.84 5.10
CA GLY A 358 13.16 10.62 4.29
C GLY A 358 14.55 10.01 4.11
N ILE A 359 15.52 10.82 3.68
CA ILE A 359 16.91 10.39 3.47
C ILE A 359 17.51 9.86 4.78
N THR A 360 17.31 10.58 5.89
CA THR A 360 17.86 10.21 7.21
C THR A 360 17.16 9.03 7.89
N ARG A 361 16.12 8.45 7.28
CA ARG A 361 15.54 7.19 7.76
C ARG A 361 16.38 5.98 7.36
N ALA A 362 17.20 6.12 6.32
CA ALA A 362 18.04 5.05 5.79
C ALA A 362 19.31 4.88 6.64
N GLN A 363 19.56 3.66 7.13
CA GLN A 363 20.78 3.34 7.87
C GLN A 363 21.92 2.95 6.91
N ARG A 364 21.67 2.04 5.97
CA ARG A 364 22.71 1.38 5.15
C ARG A 364 22.63 1.74 3.67
N SER A 365 21.45 1.65 3.06
CA SER A 365 21.28 2.01 1.64
C SER A 365 19.99 2.78 1.38
N LEU A 366 20.06 3.66 0.38
CA LEU A 366 18.96 4.48 -0.10
C LEU A 366 18.85 4.31 -1.62
N ILE A 367 17.66 3.99 -2.08
CA ILE A 367 17.29 3.98 -3.49
C ILE A 367 16.20 5.02 -3.68
N ILE A 368 16.39 5.91 -4.65
CA ILE A 368 15.42 6.93 -5.03
C ILE A 368 14.87 6.56 -6.41
N THR A 369 13.56 6.63 -6.59
CA THR A 369 12.92 6.36 -7.88
C THR A 369 12.07 7.54 -8.35
N LEU A 370 11.99 7.70 -9.66
CA LEU A 370 11.10 8.66 -10.32
C LEU A 370 10.55 8.06 -11.61
N ALA A 371 9.35 8.45 -12.02
CA ALA A 371 8.73 8.08 -13.27
C ALA A 371 8.79 9.26 -14.26
N LYS A 372 9.05 9.00 -15.54
CA LYS A 372 9.00 10.04 -16.59
C LYS A 372 7.59 10.50 -16.94
N ARG A 373 6.58 9.65 -16.68
CA ARG A 373 5.18 9.90 -17.01
C ARG A 373 4.25 9.34 -15.96
N ARG A 374 3.17 10.04 -15.64
CA ARG A 374 2.10 9.53 -14.76
C ARG A 374 0.75 9.82 -15.37
N LYS A 375 -0.21 8.93 -15.11
CA LYS A 375 -1.61 9.23 -15.42
C LYS A 375 -2.21 10.12 -14.35
N ARG A 376 -2.69 11.30 -14.73
CA ARG A 376 -3.53 12.16 -13.88
C ARG A 376 -4.84 12.41 -14.59
N TYR A 377 -5.95 12.19 -13.90
CA TYR A 377 -7.31 12.34 -14.46
C TYR A 377 -7.55 11.59 -15.79
N GLY A 378 -6.87 10.46 -15.98
CA GLY A 378 -6.98 9.63 -17.19
C GLY A 378 -6.01 10.01 -18.32
N GLU A 379 -5.33 11.15 -18.22
CA GLU A 379 -4.38 11.64 -19.22
C GLU A 379 -2.93 11.40 -18.78
N TRP A 380 -2.04 11.19 -19.74
CA TRP A 380 -0.61 11.06 -19.47
C TRP A 380 0.03 12.44 -19.36
N GLU A 381 0.60 12.73 -18.20
CA GLU A 381 1.45 13.89 -17.97
C GLU A 381 2.92 13.46 -17.96
N GLU A 382 3.78 14.29 -18.55
CA GLU A 382 5.24 14.14 -18.36
C GLU A 382 5.62 14.68 -16.98
N CYS A 383 6.61 14.06 -16.36
CA CYS A 383 7.05 14.38 -15.01
C CYS A 383 8.54 14.72 -15.05
N ASP A 384 8.86 15.91 -14.54
CA ASP A 384 10.25 16.34 -14.37
C ASP A 384 10.85 15.75 -13.09
N PRO A 385 12.15 15.41 -13.06
CA PRO A 385 12.83 15.01 -11.84
C PRO A 385 12.71 16.11 -10.79
N SER A 386 12.55 15.73 -9.52
CA SER A 386 12.54 16.69 -8.41
C SER A 386 13.80 17.54 -8.40
N ARG A 387 13.65 18.86 -8.23
CA ARG A 387 14.76 19.80 -8.05
C ARG A 387 15.68 19.39 -6.90
N PHE A 388 15.15 18.72 -5.88
CA PHE A 388 15.94 18.24 -4.74
C PHE A 388 17.04 17.26 -5.16
N LEU A 389 16.89 16.53 -6.28
CA LEU A 389 17.93 15.66 -6.82
C LEU A 389 19.14 16.43 -7.34
N GLU A 390 18.94 17.66 -7.85
CA GLU A 390 20.02 18.55 -8.29
C GLU A 390 20.75 19.21 -7.12
N GLU A 391 20.14 19.19 -5.93
CA GLU A 391 20.74 19.71 -4.70
C GLU A 391 21.67 18.68 -4.04
N LEU A 392 21.62 17.41 -4.45
CA LEU A 392 22.45 16.33 -3.94
C LEU A 392 23.83 16.29 -4.64
N PRO A 393 24.90 15.88 -3.94
CA PRO A 393 26.24 15.85 -4.51
C PRO A 393 26.39 14.71 -5.55
N ALA A 394 26.59 15.07 -6.82
CA ALA A 394 26.59 14.13 -7.95
C ALA A 394 27.56 12.96 -7.82
N GLU A 395 28.70 13.14 -7.15
CA GLU A 395 29.72 12.11 -6.90
C GLU A 395 29.24 10.97 -6.01
N ASP A 396 28.20 11.19 -5.21
CA ASP A 396 27.62 10.19 -4.32
C ASP A 396 26.40 9.50 -4.92
N LEU A 397 25.96 9.93 -6.12
CA LEU A 397 24.77 9.47 -6.80
C LEU A 397 25.11 8.56 -7.97
N ARG A 398 24.29 7.53 -8.17
CA ARG A 398 24.39 6.59 -9.28
C ARG A 398 23.06 6.53 -10.02
N TRP A 399 23.01 7.12 -11.21
CA TRP A 399 21.82 7.14 -12.05
C TRP A 399 21.68 5.85 -12.87
N GLU A 400 20.48 5.26 -12.88
CA GLU A 400 20.09 4.09 -13.66
C GLU A 400 18.79 4.38 -14.42
N GLY A 401 18.65 3.94 -15.67
CA GLY A 401 17.39 4.10 -16.41
C GLY A 401 17.52 4.00 -17.91
N VAL A 402 16.44 4.35 -18.62
CA VAL A 402 16.26 4.17 -20.07
C VAL A 402 17.35 4.87 -20.90
N ASP A 403 17.90 5.99 -20.42
CA ASP A 403 18.86 6.80 -21.19
C ASP A 403 20.32 6.65 -20.71
N LYS A 404 20.55 5.94 -19.61
CA LYS A 404 21.90 5.61 -19.10
C LYS A 404 21.94 4.12 -18.76
N PRO A 405 22.09 3.27 -19.78
CA PRO A 405 22.13 1.85 -19.56
C PRO A 405 23.39 1.49 -18.76
N LEU A 406 23.25 0.57 -17.81
CA LEU A 406 24.37 0.10 -17.00
C LEU A 406 25.53 -0.42 -17.86
N PRO A 407 26.78 -0.26 -17.41
CA PRO A 407 27.95 -0.91 -18.00
C PRO A 407 27.67 -2.39 -18.33
N PRO A 408 28.17 -2.92 -19.46
CA PRO A 408 27.84 -4.28 -19.93
C PRO A 408 28.09 -5.37 -18.88
N GLU A 409 29.17 -5.24 -18.10
CA GLU A 409 29.57 -6.20 -17.06
C GLU A 409 28.55 -6.26 -15.91
N GLU A 410 28.11 -5.11 -15.41
CA GLU A 410 27.10 -5.04 -14.36
C GLU A 410 25.72 -5.48 -14.86
N ARG A 411 25.40 -5.22 -16.13
CA ARG A 411 24.17 -5.71 -16.76
C ARG A 411 24.16 -7.23 -16.86
N GLN A 412 25.29 -7.85 -17.21
CA GLN A 412 25.45 -9.30 -17.21
C GLN A 412 25.40 -9.90 -15.80
N ALA A 413 26.07 -9.29 -14.82
CA ALA A 413 26.02 -9.74 -13.43
C ALA A 413 24.60 -9.67 -12.86
N ARG A 414 23.87 -8.60 -13.16
CA ARG A 414 22.47 -8.43 -12.75
C ARG A 414 21.55 -9.42 -13.45
N GLY A 415 21.73 -9.60 -14.76
CA GLY A 415 21.00 -10.59 -15.56
C GLY A 415 21.22 -12.02 -15.06
N ARG A 416 22.47 -12.39 -14.74
CA ARG A 416 22.80 -13.68 -14.10
C ARG A 416 22.11 -13.83 -12.76
N SER A 417 22.19 -12.82 -11.88
CA SER A 417 21.52 -12.88 -10.57
C SER A 417 19.99 -12.98 -10.70
N HIS A 418 19.39 -12.34 -11.71
CA HIS A 418 17.96 -12.43 -11.95
C HIS A 418 17.56 -13.81 -12.50
N LEU A 419 18.38 -14.39 -13.38
CA LEU A 419 18.20 -15.75 -13.87
C LEU A 419 18.39 -16.80 -12.76
N GLU A 420 19.33 -16.59 -11.84
CA GLU A 420 19.51 -17.45 -10.66
C GLU A 420 18.32 -17.36 -9.72
N LEU A 421 17.76 -16.16 -9.52
CA LEU A 421 16.56 -15.94 -8.72
C LEU A 421 15.33 -16.64 -9.35
N LEU A 422 15.17 -16.53 -10.67
CA LEU A 422 14.14 -17.28 -11.41
C LEU A 422 14.34 -18.80 -11.30
N LYS A 423 15.58 -19.29 -11.38
CA LYS A 423 15.89 -20.72 -11.21
C LYS A 423 15.60 -21.21 -9.79
N GLY A 424 15.94 -20.42 -8.77
CA GLY A 424 15.63 -20.74 -7.37
C GLY A 424 14.12 -20.82 -7.13
N MET A 425 13.37 -19.83 -7.62
CA MET A 425 11.90 -19.82 -7.53
C MET A 425 11.22 -20.99 -8.28
N LEU A 426 11.84 -21.51 -9.34
CA LEU A 426 11.35 -22.68 -10.07
C LEU A 426 11.75 -23.99 -9.39
N ALA A 427 12.90 -24.05 -8.71
CA ALA A 427 13.34 -25.23 -7.97
C ALA A 427 12.51 -25.48 -6.70
N ASP A 428 12.04 -24.43 -6.02
CA ASP A 428 11.12 -24.55 -4.87
C ASP A 428 9.69 -24.97 -5.26
N LYS A 429 9.37 -25.03 -6.57
CA LYS A 429 8.07 -25.45 -7.11
C LYS A 429 8.05 -26.90 -7.61
N ALA A 430 9.20 -27.59 -7.62
CA ALA A 430 9.34 -29.00 -8.02
C ALA A 430 9.52 -29.88 -6.77
#